data_AF-A0A651H8K2-F1
#
_entry.id   AF-A0A651H8K2-F1
#
_cell.length_a   1.000
_cell.length_b   1.000
_cell.length_c   1.000
_cell.angle_alpha   90.00
_cell.angle_beta   90.00
_cell.angle_gamma   90.00
#
_symmetry.space_group_name_H-M   'P 1'
#
loop_
_entity.id
_entity.type
_entity.pdbx_description
1 polymer ?
#
loop_
_entity_poly.entity_id
_entity_poly.type
_entity_poly.pdbx_seq_one_letter_code
_entity_poly.pdbx_strand_id
1 'polypeptide(L)'
;MVRTALKALLSLMLAVLLLGGALWWWADRSIDRHVQAAARQLVTDPEVFGLELQRLNVGRAGLSPLGRLTIRDISARAAILEGPLGGKSVVLEVELAEAEIALTGWLRRRPVLQGGPGAAWLIDMELPDRRMEAVNGPQVIELQERIEVDRFSIALPREDVPPRVLLAQLGRQLGAFITEGRTPLEIRLAGRGYFYFAGRLHLVGIATEQTPDGTALRLDSADVAELAGHYERPLTAAEIELLARNPLKAPLLLRIKAEAEAFGIHSHRADPRIRADVYRHVYWSYLLTDAFGPEFAEKVTDAHEFGLTGNTPEKSRMDLHNNAVGRDYALRGVPRDEVVQRIRTDPWVRREP
;
A
#
# COMPACT_ATOMS: atom_id res chain seq x y z
N MET A 1 -2.86 64.30 32.64
CA MET A 1 -2.06 63.08 32.87
C MET A 1 -2.69 61.82 32.27
N VAL A 2 -3.98 61.52 32.50
CA VAL A 2 -4.64 60.28 32.00
C VAL A 2 -4.53 60.09 30.47
N ARG A 3 -4.80 61.14 29.66
CA ARG A 3 -4.68 61.06 28.19
C ARG A 3 -3.25 60.76 27.70
N THR A 4 -2.23 61.26 28.41
CA THR A 4 -0.83 61.04 28.06
C THR A 4 -0.39 59.61 28.40
N ALA A 5 -0.80 59.10 29.55
CA ALA A 5 -0.57 57.72 29.97
C ALA A 5 -1.27 56.72 29.02
N LEU A 6 -2.51 57.00 28.62
CA LEU A 6 -3.25 56.16 27.66
C LEU A 6 -2.57 56.11 26.29
N LYS A 7 -2.07 57.25 25.78
CA LYS A 7 -1.32 57.30 24.51
C LYS A 7 -0.01 56.51 24.59
N ALA A 8 0.71 56.60 25.71
CA ALA A 8 1.94 55.83 25.93
C ALA A 8 1.66 54.32 25.98
N LEU A 9 0.61 53.90 26.67
CA LEU A 9 0.18 52.51 26.73
C LEU A 9 -0.21 51.97 25.35
N LEU A 10 -1.02 52.73 24.59
CA LEU A 10 -1.39 52.36 23.22
C LEU A 10 -0.18 52.26 22.28
N SER A 11 0.78 53.17 22.41
CA SER A 11 2.01 53.16 21.61
C SER A 11 2.89 51.96 21.96
N LEU A 12 2.98 51.59 23.24
CA LEU A 12 3.71 50.40 23.69
C LEU A 12 3.03 49.12 23.19
N MET A 13 1.70 49.02 23.30
CA MET A 13 0.94 47.88 22.76
C MET A 13 1.15 47.74 21.25
N LEU A 14 1.10 48.84 20.50
CA LEU A 14 1.37 48.83 19.06
C LEU A 14 2.81 48.39 18.75
N ALA A 15 3.80 48.88 19.50
CA ALA A 15 5.20 48.47 19.31
C ALA A 15 5.41 46.97 19.59
N VAL A 16 4.79 46.44 20.64
CA VAL A 16 4.81 45.00 20.97
C VAL A 16 4.13 44.18 19.86
N LEU A 17 3.00 44.65 19.32
CA LEU A 17 2.31 43.99 18.21
C LEU A 17 3.16 43.99 16.92
N LEU A 18 3.81 45.12 16.60
CA LEU A 18 4.67 45.24 15.43
C LEU A 18 5.93 44.37 15.56
N LEU A 19 6.59 44.39 16.72
CA LEU A 19 7.76 43.55 16.98
C LEU A 19 7.41 42.07 16.97
N GLY A 20 6.29 41.70 17.62
CA GLY A 20 5.77 40.34 17.59
C GLY A 20 5.44 39.88 16.17
N GLY A 21 4.81 40.73 15.37
CA GLY A 21 4.53 40.46 13.96
C GLY A 21 5.80 40.28 13.11
N ALA A 22 6.81 41.13 13.32
CA ALA A 22 8.09 41.05 12.61
C ALA A 22 8.88 39.79 12.98
N LEU A 23 8.93 39.43 14.27
CA LEU A 23 9.57 38.20 14.76
C LEU A 23 8.87 36.96 14.23
N TRP A 24 7.53 36.95 14.24
CA TRP A 24 6.74 35.85 13.69
C TRP A 24 6.96 35.70 12.18
N TRP A 25 6.94 36.80 11.43
CA TRP A 25 7.24 36.79 9.99
C TRP A 25 8.65 36.27 9.68
N TRP A 26 9.65 36.68 10.47
CA TRP A 26 11.02 36.19 10.31
C TRP A 26 11.13 34.68 10.63
N ALA A 27 10.46 34.22 11.69
CA ALA A 27 10.41 32.80 12.06
C ALA A 27 9.74 31.95 10.96
N ASP A 28 8.58 32.38 10.43
CA ASP A 28 7.87 31.73 9.31
C ASP A 28 8.78 31.58 8.09
N ARG A 29 9.41 32.69 7.66
CA ARG A 29 10.38 32.72 6.54
C ARG A 29 11.63 31.88 6.78
N SER A 30 12.04 31.72 8.03
CA SER A 30 13.20 30.91 8.39
C SER A 30 12.84 29.42 8.31
N ILE A 31 11.72 29.04 8.90
CA ILE A 31 11.20 27.66 8.89
C ILE A 31 11.01 27.17 7.45
N ASP A 32 10.35 27.98 6.61
CA ASP A 32 10.17 27.65 5.19
C ASP A 32 11.50 27.33 4.50
N ARG A 33 12.51 28.20 4.65
CA ARG A 33 13.85 27.97 4.08
C ARG A 33 14.52 26.69 4.58
N HIS A 34 14.40 26.37 5.87
CA HIS A 34 15.00 25.16 6.44
C HIS A 34 14.28 23.90 5.98
N VAL A 35 12.94 23.92 5.91
CA VAL A 35 12.15 22.79 5.38
C VAL A 35 12.52 22.53 3.91
N GLN A 36 12.61 23.59 3.09
CA GLN A 36 13.02 23.46 1.69
C GLN A 36 14.44 22.91 1.53
N ALA A 37 15.39 23.33 2.39
CA ALA A 37 16.75 22.82 2.38
C ALA A 37 16.80 21.35 2.80
N ALA A 38 16.07 20.96 3.84
CA ALA A 38 15.97 19.58 4.31
C ALA A 38 15.34 18.67 3.24
N ALA A 39 14.28 19.14 2.56
CA ALA A 39 13.63 18.40 1.48
C ALA A 39 14.63 18.08 0.34
N ARG A 40 15.43 19.07 -0.08
CA ARG A 40 16.47 18.86 -1.10
C ARG A 40 17.54 17.86 -0.63
N GLN A 41 17.96 17.93 0.63
CA GLN A 41 18.95 17.03 1.18
C GLN A 41 18.45 15.58 1.26
N LEU A 42 17.16 15.37 1.55
CA LEU A 42 16.55 14.05 1.58
C LEU A 42 16.56 13.37 0.21
N VAL A 43 16.40 14.13 -0.87
CA VAL A 43 16.46 13.59 -2.25
C VAL A 43 17.88 13.19 -2.65
N THR A 44 18.91 13.83 -2.09
CA THR A 44 20.32 13.52 -2.45
C THR A 44 20.94 12.40 -1.63
N ASP A 45 20.22 11.83 -0.66
CA ASP A 45 20.68 10.69 0.14
C ASP A 45 19.93 9.43 -0.36
N PRO A 46 20.48 8.69 -1.35
CA PRO A 46 19.73 7.70 -2.13
C PRO A 46 19.42 6.40 -1.36
N GLU A 47 20.14 6.12 -0.27
CA GLU A 47 20.04 4.85 0.46
C GLU A 47 19.25 4.95 1.77
N VAL A 48 18.75 6.14 2.10
CA VAL A 48 18.01 6.23 3.34
C VAL A 48 16.67 5.53 3.14
N PHE A 49 16.45 4.49 3.93
CA PHE A 49 15.13 3.92 4.25
C PHE A 49 14.59 2.79 3.36
N GLY A 50 15.38 2.20 2.44
CA GLY A 50 14.86 1.17 1.52
C GLY A 50 13.86 1.72 0.48
N LEU A 51 13.76 3.05 0.42
CA LEU A 51 12.98 3.82 -0.52
C LEU A 51 13.96 4.75 -1.24
N GLU A 52 14.02 4.65 -2.56
CA GLU A 52 14.76 5.61 -3.38
C GLU A 52 13.86 6.82 -3.63
N LEU A 53 14.06 7.88 -2.85
CA LEU A 53 13.28 9.12 -3.01
C LEU A 53 13.73 9.87 -4.27
N GLN A 54 12.97 9.70 -5.35
CA GLN A 54 13.25 10.30 -6.66
C GLN A 54 12.93 11.80 -6.70
N ARG A 55 11.88 12.22 -5.99
CA ARG A 55 11.43 13.61 -5.95
C ARG A 55 10.75 13.92 -4.63
N LEU A 56 11.01 15.11 -4.10
CA LEU A 56 10.26 15.70 -2.99
C LEU A 56 10.15 17.20 -3.23
N ASN A 57 8.92 17.67 -3.48
CA ASN A 57 8.60 19.08 -3.49
C ASN A 57 7.78 19.40 -2.25
N VAL A 58 8.12 20.53 -1.64
CA VAL A 58 7.34 21.14 -0.58
C VAL A 58 6.96 22.52 -1.09
N GLY A 59 5.69 22.91 -1.03
CA GLY A 59 5.27 24.24 -1.47
C GLY A 59 5.66 25.32 -0.47
N ARG A 60 5.02 25.28 0.71
CA ARG A 60 5.25 26.25 1.78
C ARG A 60 5.22 25.59 3.14
N ALA A 61 6.13 25.99 4.03
CA ALA A 61 6.02 25.67 5.45
C ALA A 61 5.80 26.93 6.30
N GLY A 62 5.10 26.78 7.42
CA GLY A 62 4.85 27.89 8.33
C GLY A 62 4.56 27.44 9.76
N LEU A 63 4.67 28.38 10.70
CA LEU A 63 4.41 28.12 12.11
C LEU A 63 3.18 28.89 12.58
N SER A 64 2.15 28.17 12.98
CA SER A 64 0.99 28.78 13.61
C SER A 64 1.35 29.41 14.97
N PRO A 65 0.59 30.41 15.45
CA PRO A 65 0.76 30.96 16.79
C PRO A 65 0.65 29.94 17.93
N LEU A 66 0.04 28.78 17.66
CA LEU A 66 -0.13 27.68 18.61
C LEU A 66 1.02 26.66 18.56
N GLY A 67 2.12 26.96 17.84
CA GLY A 67 3.29 26.08 17.75
C GLY A 67 3.10 24.86 16.84
N ARG A 68 2.11 24.88 15.94
CA ARG A 68 1.94 23.85 14.91
C ARG A 68 2.70 24.24 13.66
N LEU A 69 3.54 23.33 13.17
CA LEU A 69 4.22 23.45 11.89
C LEU A 69 3.27 22.94 10.80
N THR A 70 2.86 23.80 9.89
CA THR A 70 2.08 23.41 8.71
C THR A 70 2.99 23.35 7.49
N ILE A 71 2.79 22.34 6.65
CA ILE A 71 3.51 22.15 5.41
C ILE A 71 2.45 21.89 4.32
N ARG A 72 2.50 22.66 3.23
CA ARG A 72 1.51 22.64 2.15
C ARG A 72 2.12 22.23 0.83
N ASP A 73 1.26 21.68 -0.03
CA ASP A 73 1.57 21.27 -1.39
C ASP A 73 2.79 20.33 -1.42
N ILE A 74 2.73 19.27 -0.61
CA ILE A 74 3.78 18.26 -0.56
C ILE A 74 3.52 17.29 -1.71
N SER A 75 4.50 17.12 -2.58
CA SER A 75 4.51 16.01 -3.54
C SER A 75 5.80 15.23 -3.39
N ALA A 76 5.69 13.91 -3.26
CA ALA A 76 6.83 13.01 -3.17
C ALA A 76 6.66 11.87 -4.17
N ARG A 77 7.76 11.46 -4.80
CA ARG A 77 7.84 10.25 -5.60
C ARG A 77 9.00 9.42 -5.08
N ALA A 78 8.74 8.19 -4.68
CA ALA A 78 9.74 7.27 -4.18
C ALA A 78 9.58 5.91 -4.86
N ALA A 79 10.68 5.23 -5.16
CA ALA A 79 10.67 3.83 -5.60
C ALA A 79 11.03 2.91 -4.43
N ILE A 80 10.31 1.81 -4.28
CA ILE A 80 10.62 0.77 -3.32
C ILE A 80 11.59 -0.21 -3.99
N LEU A 81 12.82 -0.31 -3.48
CA LEU A 81 13.88 -1.12 -4.10
C LEU A 81 13.63 -2.63 -3.90
N GLU A 82 13.05 -3.01 -2.77
CA GLU A 82 12.64 -4.39 -2.46
C GLU A 82 11.13 -4.42 -2.18
N GLY A 83 10.34 -4.34 -3.23
CA GLY A 83 8.88 -4.34 -3.14
C GLY A 83 8.31 -5.69 -2.69
N PRO A 84 7.08 -5.72 -2.14
CA PRO A 84 6.40 -6.94 -1.68
C PRO A 84 6.02 -7.93 -2.80
N LEU A 85 6.39 -7.61 -4.05
CA LEU A 85 5.99 -8.27 -5.28
C LEU A 85 7.19 -9.00 -5.95
N GLY A 86 8.08 -9.59 -5.16
CA GLY A 86 9.17 -10.44 -5.68
C GLY A 86 10.26 -9.68 -6.44
N GLY A 87 10.73 -8.55 -5.89
CA GLY A 87 11.83 -7.77 -6.50
C GLY A 87 11.39 -6.78 -7.58
N LYS A 88 10.08 -6.58 -7.76
CA LYS A 88 9.54 -5.53 -8.64
C LYS A 88 9.53 -4.19 -7.92
N SER A 89 9.96 -3.14 -8.62
CA SER A 89 9.92 -1.78 -8.10
C SER A 89 8.47 -1.29 -8.01
N VAL A 90 8.06 -0.85 -6.83
CA VAL A 90 6.80 -0.14 -6.64
C VAL A 90 7.09 1.34 -6.60
N VAL A 91 6.38 2.14 -7.39
CA VAL A 91 6.51 3.60 -7.33
C VAL A 91 5.38 4.13 -6.44
N LEU A 92 5.78 4.78 -5.36
CA LEU A 92 4.89 5.52 -4.50
C LEU A 92 4.93 6.99 -4.88
N GLU A 93 3.79 7.51 -5.29
CA GLU A 93 3.53 8.93 -5.41
C GLU A 93 2.60 9.38 -4.28
N VAL A 94 3.02 10.41 -3.55
CA VAL A 94 2.25 10.99 -2.47
C VAL A 94 2.00 12.45 -2.79
N GLU A 95 0.74 12.85 -2.83
CA GLU A 95 0.32 14.23 -2.96
C GLU A 95 -0.51 14.62 -1.73
N LEU A 96 0.01 15.56 -0.94
CA LEU A 96 -0.67 16.11 0.22
C LEU A 96 -0.88 17.61 0.02
N ALA A 97 -2.14 18.03 -0.03
CA ALA A 97 -2.47 19.46 -0.01
C ALA A 97 -1.94 20.15 1.26
N GLU A 98 -2.09 19.51 2.42
CA GLU A 98 -1.63 20.04 3.70
C GLU A 98 -1.30 18.91 4.68
N ALA A 99 -0.17 19.05 5.36
CA ALA A 99 0.24 18.26 6.51
C ALA A 99 0.56 19.19 7.69
N GLU A 100 0.13 18.79 8.89
CA GLU A 100 0.35 19.52 10.13
C GLU A 100 1.16 18.65 11.08
N ILE A 101 2.26 19.18 11.60
CA ILE A 101 3.00 18.61 12.71
C ILE A 101 2.61 19.39 13.95
N ALA A 102 1.78 18.78 14.79
CA ALA A 102 1.37 19.37 16.05
C ALA A 102 2.42 19.02 17.12
N LEU A 103 3.21 20.01 17.53
CA LEU A 103 4.03 19.95 18.74
C LEU A 103 3.08 20.11 19.93
N THR A 104 2.37 19.03 20.31
CA THR A 104 1.29 19.10 21.30
C THR A 104 1.82 19.32 22.73
N GLY A 105 2.19 20.56 23.06
CA GLY A 105 2.42 21.08 24.40
C GLY A 105 3.68 20.54 25.11
N TRP A 106 4.39 21.42 25.80
CA TRP A 106 5.60 21.10 26.59
C TRP A 106 5.42 20.01 27.68
N LEU A 107 4.19 19.54 27.90
CA LEU A 107 3.83 18.49 28.85
C LEU A 107 3.58 17.16 28.11
N ARG A 108 4.69 16.48 27.77
CA ARG A 108 4.81 15.02 27.61
C ARG A 108 4.05 14.33 26.47
N ARG A 109 3.51 15.00 25.46
CA ARG A 109 2.88 14.30 24.32
C ARG A 109 3.85 14.15 23.14
N ARG A 110 3.78 13.00 22.48
CA ARG A 110 4.56 12.70 21.27
C ARG A 110 4.11 13.65 20.15
N PRO A 111 5.03 14.16 19.32
CA PRO A 111 4.62 14.93 18.16
C PRO A 111 3.81 14.05 17.21
N VAL A 112 2.75 14.62 16.63
CA VAL A 112 1.86 13.90 15.70
C VAL A 112 1.89 14.62 14.37
N LEU A 113 2.21 13.87 13.31
CA LEU A 113 2.04 14.30 11.93
C LEU A 113 0.62 13.92 11.49
N GLN A 114 -0.17 14.88 11.07
CA GLN A 114 -1.56 14.66 10.62
C GLN A 114 -1.79 15.32 9.26
N GLY A 115 -2.68 14.73 8.46
CA GLY A 115 -3.13 15.31 7.19
C GLY A 115 -4.65 15.19 7.03
N GLY A 116 -5.21 16.18 6.34
CA GLY A 116 -6.65 16.30 6.09
C GLY A 116 -7.12 15.68 4.78
N PRO A 117 -8.42 15.82 4.46
CA PRO A 117 -9.00 15.33 3.21
C PRO A 117 -8.32 15.95 1.99
N GLY A 118 -8.15 15.15 0.94
CA GLY A 118 -7.42 15.52 -0.27
C GLY A 118 -5.97 15.00 -0.32
N ALA A 119 -5.54 14.21 0.67
CA ALA A 119 -4.32 13.44 0.58
C ALA A 119 -4.50 12.26 -0.40
N ALA A 120 -3.79 12.27 -1.52
CA ALA A 120 -3.76 11.15 -2.46
C ALA A 120 -2.47 10.36 -2.28
N TRP A 121 -2.57 9.06 -2.03
CA TRP A 121 -1.42 8.15 -2.00
C TRP A 121 -1.51 7.28 -3.24
N LEU A 122 -1.00 7.79 -4.35
CA LEU A 122 -0.97 7.05 -5.59
C LEU A 122 0.14 6.00 -5.52
N ILE A 123 -0.23 4.77 -5.18
CA ILE A 123 0.67 3.62 -5.26
C ILE A 123 0.58 3.09 -6.69
N ASP A 124 1.44 3.55 -7.60
CA ASP A 124 1.53 2.97 -8.93
C ASP A 124 2.37 1.70 -8.85
N MET A 125 1.68 0.57 -8.83
CA MET A 125 2.32 -0.73 -9.00
C MET A 125 2.50 -0.95 -10.50
N GLU A 126 3.71 -0.69 -10.99
CA GLU A 126 4.11 -1.13 -12.33
C GLU A 126 4.10 -2.66 -12.37
N LEU A 127 3.03 -3.22 -12.92
CA LEU A 127 2.95 -4.64 -13.18
C LEU A 127 3.57 -4.92 -14.55
N PRO A 128 4.48 -5.91 -14.67
CA PRO A 128 5.37 -6.08 -15.82
C PRO A 128 4.68 -6.45 -17.14
N ASP A 129 3.36 -6.62 -17.18
CA ASP A 129 2.63 -6.90 -18.42
C ASP A 129 1.30 -6.13 -18.46
N ARG A 130 1.37 -4.80 -18.68
CA ARG A 130 0.20 -4.01 -19.10
C ARG A 130 -0.26 -4.30 -20.53
N ARG A 131 0.36 -5.27 -21.23
CA ARG A 131 -0.14 -5.78 -22.52
C ARG A 131 -1.25 -6.81 -22.31
N MET A 132 -2.33 -6.40 -21.66
CA MET A 132 -3.61 -6.96 -22.10
C MET A 132 -3.85 -6.36 -23.48
N GLU A 133 -3.62 -7.14 -24.53
CA GLU A 133 -4.09 -6.77 -25.86
C GLU A 133 -5.56 -6.41 -25.73
N ALA A 134 -5.87 -5.13 -25.95
CA ALA A 134 -7.23 -4.64 -25.87
C ALA A 134 -8.06 -5.45 -26.86
N VAL A 135 -8.88 -6.37 -26.34
CA VAL A 135 -9.65 -7.30 -27.17
C VAL A 135 -10.57 -6.55 -28.14
N ASN A 136 -10.90 -5.27 -27.89
CA ASN A 136 -11.60 -4.41 -28.86
C ASN A 136 -11.39 -2.90 -28.58
N GLY A 137 -10.36 -2.26 -29.17
CA GLY A 137 -10.35 -0.80 -29.41
C GLY A 137 -9.17 0.02 -28.86
N PRO A 138 -8.96 1.26 -29.36
CA PRO A 138 -7.71 2.02 -29.21
C PRO A 138 -7.60 2.91 -27.96
N GLN A 139 -8.40 2.68 -26.92
CA GLN A 139 -8.21 3.38 -25.64
C GLN A 139 -7.71 2.40 -24.59
N VAL A 140 -6.38 2.30 -24.48
CA VAL A 140 -5.74 1.78 -23.27
C VAL A 140 -5.99 2.80 -22.19
N ILE A 141 -7.10 2.68 -21.46
CA ILE A 141 -7.26 3.39 -20.21
C ILE A 141 -6.22 2.76 -19.28
N GLU A 142 -5.17 3.50 -18.99
CA GLU A 142 -4.14 3.12 -18.04
C GLU A 142 -4.78 3.11 -16.65
N LEU A 143 -5.37 1.98 -16.30
CA LEU A 143 -6.09 1.80 -15.05
C LEU A 143 -5.07 1.58 -13.95
N GLN A 144 -4.61 2.70 -13.39
CA GLN A 144 -3.76 2.74 -12.21
C GLN A 144 -4.60 2.35 -10.99
N GLU A 145 -4.11 1.36 -10.25
CA GLU A 145 -4.60 1.12 -8.90
C GLU A 145 -4.17 2.29 -8.03
N ARG A 146 -5.09 2.81 -7.23
CA ARG A 146 -4.86 4.04 -6.45
C ARG A 146 -5.39 3.86 -5.04
N ILE A 147 -4.71 4.43 -4.05
CA ILE A 147 -5.23 4.55 -2.70
C ILE A 147 -5.42 6.04 -2.40
N GLU A 148 -6.65 6.45 -2.17
CA GLU A 148 -6.93 7.79 -1.68
C GLU A 148 -7.06 7.75 -0.16
N VAL A 149 -6.39 8.67 0.50
CA VAL A 149 -6.36 8.75 1.96
C VAL A 149 -7.20 9.94 2.39
N ASP A 150 -8.34 9.67 3.02
CA ASP A 150 -9.23 10.72 3.51
C ASP A 150 -8.61 11.46 4.71
N ARG A 151 -7.90 10.72 5.55
CA ARG A 151 -7.23 11.25 6.75
C ARG A 151 -6.10 10.34 7.16
N PHE A 152 -5.03 10.94 7.70
CA PHE A 152 -4.00 10.18 8.38
C PHE A 152 -3.45 10.90 9.61
N SER A 153 -2.94 10.14 10.56
CA SER A 153 -2.15 10.61 11.69
C SER A 153 -1.05 9.61 12.03
N ILE A 154 0.17 10.09 12.24
CA ILE A 154 1.34 9.28 12.60
C ILE A 154 1.90 9.84 13.90
N ALA A 155 1.93 9.03 14.95
CA ALA A 155 2.63 9.40 16.17
C ALA A 155 4.13 9.20 15.97
N LEU A 156 4.89 10.28 16.10
CA LEU A 156 6.34 10.21 15.94
C LEU A 156 7.00 9.62 17.21
N PRO A 157 8.12 8.89 17.06
CA PRO A 157 8.95 8.46 18.19
C PRO A 157 9.40 9.64 19.08
N ARG A 158 9.77 9.35 20.34
CA ARG A 158 10.18 10.37 21.31
C ARG A 158 11.45 11.14 20.90
N GLU A 159 11.55 12.36 21.43
CA GLU A 159 12.44 13.45 21.01
C GLU A 159 13.95 13.26 21.29
N ASP A 160 14.34 12.25 22.08
CA ASP A 160 15.75 12.07 22.49
C ASP A 160 16.64 11.46 21.38
N VAL A 161 16.09 11.25 20.19
CA VAL A 161 16.78 10.66 19.04
C VAL A 161 17.27 11.76 18.09
N PRO A 162 18.54 11.74 17.65
CA PRO A 162 19.02 12.70 16.66
C PRO A 162 18.13 12.72 15.41
N PRO A 163 17.81 13.89 14.82
CA PRO A 163 16.84 14.00 13.72
C PRO A 163 17.12 13.05 12.54
N ARG A 164 18.39 12.86 12.17
CA ARG A 164 18.77 11.93 11.10
C ARG A 164 18.40 10.47 11.43
N VAL A 165 18.58 10.06 12.69
CA VAL A 165 18.24 8.72 13.16
C VAL A 165 16.73 8.55 13.27
N LEU A 166 16.01 9.60 13.69
CA LEU A 166 14.54 9.60 13.72
C LEU A 166 13.96 9.43 12.31
N LEU A 167 14.47 10.18 11.34
CA LEU A 167 14.09 10.04 9.93
C LEU A 167 14.42 8.63 9.41
N ALA A 168 15.58 8.08 9.79
CA ALA A 168 15.98 6.69 9.51
C ALA A 168 14.99 5.65 10.01
N GLN A 169 14.54 5.81 11.24
CA GLN A 169 13.54 4.92 11.81
C GLN A 169 12.19 5.11 11.11
N LEU A 170 11.73 6.35 10.95
CA LEU A 170 10.44 6.64 10.33
C LEU A 170 10.37 6.10 8.91
N GLY A 171 11.38 6.35 8.08
CA GLY A 171 11.42 5.88 6.70
C GLY A 171 11.38 4.35 6.61
N ARG A 172 12.18 3.63 7.43
CA ARG A 172 12.13 2.16 7.45
C ARG A 172 10.75 1.63 7.88
N GLN A 173 10.16 2.27 8.88
CA GLN A 173 8.86 1.88 9.42
C GLN A 173 7.71 2.16 8.45
N LEU A 174 7.77 3.28 7.73
CA LEU A 174 6.84 3.57 6.64
C LEU A 174 7.06 2.65 5.45
N GLY A 175 8.31 2.34 5.10
CA GLY A 175 8.66 1.33 4.10
C GLY A 175 7.98 0.00 4.43
N ALA A 176 8.21 -0.54 5.63
CA ALA A 176 7.54 -1.76 6.11
C ALA A 176 6.01 -1.65 6.09
N PHE A 177 5.45 -0.49 6.46
CA PHE A 177 4.00 -0.28 6.38
C PHE A 177 3.46 -0.32 4.94
N ILE A 178 4.20 0.24 3.98
CA ILE A 178 3.83 0.29 2.57
C ILE A 178 4.11 -1.04 1.85
N THR A 179 5.02 -1.87 2.34
CA THR A 179 5.34 -3.17 1.73
C THR A 179 4.59 -4.32 2.40
N GLU A 180 4.60 -4.38 3.72
CA GLU A 180 4.03 -5.47 4.52
C GLU A 180 2.62 -5.15 5.05
N GLY A 181 2.19 -3.89 4.96
CA GLY A 181 0.93 -3.45 5.57
C GLY A 181 1.01 -3.38 7.09
N ARG A 182 2.20 -3.37 7.70
CA ARG A 182 2.37 -3.41 9.17
C ARG A 182 3.53 -2.54 9.64
N THR A 183 3.40 -1.96 10.82
CA THR A 183 4.49 -1.22 11.48
C THR A 183 4.24 -1.07 12.99
N PRO A 184 5.27 -1.10 13.86
CA PRO A 184 5.18 -0.67 15.25
C PRO A 184 4.79 0.79 15.46
N LEU A 185 4.82 1.64 14.42
CA LEU A 185 4.32 3.01 14.54
C LEU A 185 2.82 3.02 14.81
N GLU A 186 2.37 3.99 15.62
CA GLU A 186 0.94 4.28 15.73
C GLU A 186 0.54 5.15 14.53
N ILE A 187 -0.03 4.50 13.52
CA ILE A 187 -0.59 5.14 12.33
C ILE A 187 -2.11 4.98 12.41
N ARG A 188 -2.83 6.07 12.18
CA ARG A 188 -4.26 6.04 11.92
C ARG A 188 -4.45 6.53 10.50
N LEU A 189 -5.04 5.72 9.65
CA LEU A 189 -5.33 6.02 8.27
C LEU A 189 -6.73 5.53 7.96
N ALA A 190 -7.47 6.31 7.19
CA ALA A 190 -8.73 5.88 6.57
C ALA A 190 -8.80 6.45 5.16
N GLY A 191 -9.35 5.68 4.23
CA GLY A 191 -9.37 6.02 2.82
C GLY A 191 -10.07 4.97 1.96
N ARG A 192 -9.79 5.01 0.66
CA ARG A 192 -10.38 4.14 -0.35
C ARG A 192 -9.32 3.65 -1.34
N GLY A 193 -9.36 2.35 -1.64
CA GLY A 193 -8.64 1.72 -2.73
C GLY A 193 -9.51 1.66 -3.98
N TYR A 194 -8.90 1.90 -5.13
CA TYR A 194 -9.51 1.85 -6.45
C TYR A 194 -8.95 0.63 -7.19
N PHE A 195 -9.70 -0.46 -7.20
CA PHE A 195 -9.24 -1.73 -7.75
C PHE A 195 -9.93 -2.00 -9.08
N TYR A 196 -9.14 -2.11 -10.16
CA TYR A 196 -9.69 -2.49 -11.46
C TYR A 196 -9.67 -4.00 -11.63
N PHE A 197 -10.87 -4.58 -11.72
CA PHE A 197 -11.10 -6.02 -11.78
C PHE A 197 -12.31 -6.35 -12.66
N ALA A 198 -12.24 -7.46 -13.40
CA ALA A 198 -13.32 -7.92 -14.30
C ALA A 198 -13.89 -6.83 -15.24
N GLY A 199 -13.03 -5.94 -15.74
CA GLY A 199 -13.44 -4.85 -16.64
C GLY A 199 -14.10 -3.66 -15.95
N ARG A 200 -14.15 -3.62 -14.61
CA ARG A 200 -14.81 -2.59 -13.81
C ARG A 200 -13.90 -2.04 -12.72
N LEU A 201 -14.11 -0.76 -12.38
CA LEU A 201 -13.46 -0.13 -11.25
C LEU A 201 -14.30 -0.38 -10.00
N HIS A 202 -13.66 -0.86 -8.95
CA HIS A 202 -14.29 -1.08 -7.66
C HIS A 202 -13.64 -0.23 -6.58
N LEU A 203 -14.47 0.25 -5.65
CA LEU A 203 -14.07 1.01 -4.49
C LEU A 203 -14.01 0.07 -3.29
N VAL A 204 -12.91 0.10 -2.55
CA VAL A 204 -12.72 -0.72 -1.35
C VAL A 204 -12.28 0.19 -0.21
N GLY A 205 -12.98 0.16 0.91
CA GLY A 205 -12.57 0.87 2.12
C GLY A 205 -11.20 0.39 2.60
N ILE A 206 -10.34 1.32 2.96
CA ILE A 206 -9.02 1.03 3.53
C ILE A 206 -8.88 1.77 4.85
N ALA A 207 -8.45 1.08 5.88
CA ALA A 207 -8.19 1.67 7.18
C ALA A 207 -7.04 0.98 7.90
N THR A 208 -6.50 1.64 8.91
CA THR A 208 -5.57 1.00 9.86
C THR A 208 -6.29 0.46 11.08
N GLU A 209 -5.86 -0.69 11.54
CA GLU A 209 -6.24 -1.32 12.80
C GLU A 209 -5.06 -1.27 13.78
N GLN A 210 -5.33 -0.96 15.05
CA GLN A 210 -4.32 -1.07 16.12
C GLN A 210 -4.26 -2.51 16.62
N THR A 211 -3.05 -3.06 16.68
CA THR A 211 -2.72 -4.42 17.06
C THR A 211 -1.73 -4.41 18.24
N PRO A 212 -1.53 -5.53 18.96
CA PRO A 212 -0.53 -5.60 20.02
C PRO A 212 0.90 -5.23 19.56
N ASP A 213 1.22 -5.49 18.30
CA ASP A 213 2.55 -5.29 17.71
C ASP A 213 2.70 -3.92 17.01
N GLY A 214 1.65 -3.09 17.00
CA GLY A 214 1.61 -1.81 16.32
C GLY A 214 0.38 -1.63 15.44
N THR A 215 0.54 -1.03 14.27
CA THR A 215 -0.53 -0.78 13.31
C THR A 215 -0.49 -1.77 12.15
N ALA A 216 -1.67 -2.24 11.71
CA ALA A 216 -1.85 -2.99 10.48
C ALA A 216 -2.81 -2.26 9.52
N LEU A 217 -2.50 -2.26 8.22
CA LEU A 217 -3.41 -1.81 7.16
C LEU A 217 -4.43 -2.91 6.85
N ARG A 218 -5.69 -2.53 6.65
CA ARG A 218 -6.82 -3.42 6.40
C ARG A 218 -7.68 -2.90 5.26
N LEU A 219 -8.23 -3.81 4.47
CA LEU A 219 -9.40 -3.54 3.63
C LEU A 219 -10.67 -3.77 4.44
N ASP A 220 -11.76 -3.12 4.04
CA ASP A 220 -13.09 -3.48 4.50
C ASP A 220 -13.49 -4.85 3.94
N SER A 221 -13.71 -5.82 4.84
CA SER A 221 -14.03 -7.19 4.44
C SER A 221 -15.38 -7.32 3.73
N ALA A 222 -16.33 -6.40 3.97
CA ALA A 222 -17.61 -6.41 3.28
C ALA A 222 -17.44 -5.95 1.83
N ASP A 223 -16.64 -4.91 1.59
CA ASP A 223 -16.30 -4.46 0.24
C ASP A 223 -15.53 -5.57 -0.52
N VAL A 224 -14.59 -6.26 0.15
CA VAL A 224 -13.87 -7.41 -0.44
C VAL A 224 -14.84 -8.57 -0.75
N ALA A 225 -15.84 -8.82 0.10
CA ALA A 225 -16.85 -9.83 -0.16
C ALA A 225 -17.75 -9.44 -1.36
N GLU A 226 -18.05 -8.17 -1.55
CA GLU A 226 -18.75 -7.68 -2.74
C GLU A 226 -17.93 -7.95 -4.02
N LEU A 227 -16.62 -7.66 -3.99
CA LEU A 227 -15.71 -8.01 -5.09
C LEU A 227 -15.75 -9.51 -5.41
N ALA A 228 -15.78 -10.35 -4.36
CA ALA A 228 -15.81 -11.80 -4.49
C ALA A 228 -17.01 -12.30 -5.30
N GLY A 229 -18.14 -11.60 -5.22
CA GLY A 229 -19.38 -11.97 -5.93
C GLY A 229 -19.29 -11.88 -7.46
N HIS A 230 -18.23 -11.27 -8.00
CA HIS A 230 -18.01 -11.16 -9.44
C HIS A 230 -17.22 -12.32 -10.06
N TYR A 231 -16.68 -13.23 -9.25
CA TYR A 231 -16.02 -14.44 -9.76
C TYR A 231 -17.03 -15.53 -10.09
N GLU A 232 -16.71 -16.37 -11.07
CA GLU A 232 -17.47 -17.60 -11.33
C GLU A 232 -17.44 -18.50 -10.08
N ARG A 233 -16.29 -18.54 -9.40
CA ARG A 233 -16.14 -19.13 -8.07
C ARG A 233 -15.86 -18.05 -7.03
N PRO A 234 -16.87 -17.66 -6.22
CA PRO A 234 -16.68 -16.67 -5.17
C PRO A 234 -15.54 -17.03 -4.23
N LEU A 235 -14.89 -16.01 -3.68
CA LEU A 235 -13.88 -16.16 -2.64
C LEU A 235 -14.50 -16.79 -1.39
N THR A 236 -13.75 -17.68 -0.74
CA THR A 236 -14.14 -18.19 0.58
C THR A 236 -14.01 -17.12 1.65
N ALA A 237 -14.64 -17.33 2.82
CA ALA A 237 -14.48 -16.42 3.95
C ALA A 237 -13.01 -16.28 4.40
N ALA A 238 -12.22 -17.35 4.29
CA ALA A 238 -10.80 -17.33 4.61
C ALA A 238 -9.98 -16.55 3.56
N GLU A 239 -10.34 -16.66 2.27
CA GLU A 239 -9.73 -15.84 1.21
C GLU A 239 -10.05 -14.35 1.39
N ILE A 240 -11.31 -14.01 1.73
CA ILE A 240 -11.74 -12.63 2.00
C ILE A 240 -10.94 -12.05 3.18
N GLU A 241 -10.83 -12.78 4.28
CA GLU A 241 -10.04 -12.35 5.42
C GLU A 241 -8.57 -12.18 5.03
N LEU A 242 -7.99 -13.13 4.30
CA LEU A 242 -6.60 -13.03 3.86
C LEU A 242 -6.37 -11.78 2.99
N LEU A 243 -7.26 -11.49 2.04
CA LEU A 243 -7.20 -10.28 1.22
C LEU A 243 -7.34 -9.01 2.07
N ALA A 244 -8.29 -8.99 2.99
CA ALA A 244 -8.50 -7.86 3.89
C ALA A 244 -7.27 -7.58 4.77
N ARG A 245 -6.53 -8.62 5.15
CA ARG A 245 -5.27 -8.50 5.90
C ARG A 245 -4.05 -8.15 5.05
N ASN A 246 -4.14 -8.21 3.72
CA ASN A 246 -3.04 -7.93 2.80
C ASN A 246 -3.47 -6.93 1.71
N PRO A 247 -3.86 -5.69 2.06
CA PRO A 247 -4.41 -4.70 1.13
C PRO A 247 -3.56 -4.46 -0.13
N LEU A 248 -2.25 -4.44 0.04
CA LEU A 248 -1.28 -4.13 -1.02
C LEU A 248 -1.07 -5.29 -1.99
N LYS A 249 -1.33 -6.52 -1.55
CA LYS A 249 -1.25 -7.73 -2.39
C LYS A 249 -2.58 -8.07 -3.04
N ALA A 250 -3.68 -7.53 -2.51
CA ALA A 250 -5.03 -7.90 -2.89
C ALA A 250 -5.33 -7.70 -4.39
N PRO A 251 -5.00 -6.56 -5.03
CA PRO A 251 -5.33 -6.38 -6.44
C PRO A 251 -4.62 -7.38 -7.36
N LEU A 252 -3.33 -7.62 -7.13
CA LEU A 252 -2.57 -8.59 -7.91
C LEU A 252 -3.03 -10.03 -7.64
N LEU A 253 -3.36 -10.38 -6.39
CA LEU A 253 -3.93 -11.70 -6.06
C LEU A 253 -5.23 -11.95 -6.83
N LEU A 254 -6.14 -10.97 -6.83
CA LEU A 254 -7.41 -11.03 -7.56
C LEU A 254 -7.19 -11.25 -9.06
N ARG A 255 -6.23 -10.51 -9.66
CA ARG A 255 -5.85 -10.70 -11.07
C ARG A 255 -5.29 -12.09 -11.35
N ILE A 256 -4.36 -12.56 -10.52
CA ILE A 256 -3.76 -13.90 -10.64
C ILE A 256 -4.84 -14.99 -10.55
N LYS A 257 -5.81 -14.84 -9.65
CA LYS A 257 -6.94 -15.77 -9.53
C LYS A 257 -7.78 -15.80 -10.81
N ALA A 258 -8.20 -14.64 -11.31
CA ALA A 258 -8.98 -14.56 -12.55
C ALA A 258 -8.23 -15.10 -13.77
N GLU A 259 -6.94 -14.84 -13.85
CA GLU A 259 -6.09 -15.39 -14.91
C GLU A 259 -6.04 -16.92 -14.85
N ALA A 260 -5.81 -17.49 -13.67
CA ALA A 260 -5.75 -18.94 -13.51
C ALA A 260 -7.09 -19.63 -13.78
N GLU A 261 -8.21 -18.97 -13.48
CA GLU A 261 -9.56 -19.44 -13.80
C GLU A 261 -9.80 -19.44 -15.31
N ALA A 262 -9.52 -18.32 -15.99
CA ALA A 262 -9.60 -18.22 -17.44
C ALA A 262 -8.69 -19.25 -18.14
N PHE A 263 -7.47 -19.42 -17.63
CA PHE A 263 -6.51 -20.41 -18.12
C PHE A 263 -7.02 -21.84 -17.98
N GLY A 264 -7.60 -22.19 -16.82
CA GLY A 264 -8.16 -23.51 -16.58
C GLY A 264 -9.32 -23.83 -17.52
N ILE A 265 -10.22 -22.87 -17.73
CA ILE A 265 -11.35 -22.99 -18.68
C ILE A 265 -10.85 -23.17 -20.11
N HIS A 266 -9.91 -22.33 -20.55
CA HIS A 266 -9.36 -22.40 -21.91
C HIS A 266 -8.62 -23.73 -22.15
N SER A 267 -7.78 -24.14 -21.20
CA SER A 267 -6.99 -25.36 -21.31
C SER A 267 -7.85 -26.62 -21.31
N HIS A 268 -8.94 -26.65 -20.52
CA HIS A 268 -9.90 -27.74 -20.54
C HIS A 268 -10.68 -27.81 -21.86
N ARG A 269 -11.04 -26.67 -22.46
CA ARG A 269 -11.66 -26.65 -23.79
C ARG A 269 -10.72 -27.22 -24.87
N ALA A 270 -9.42 -26.96 -24.75
CA ALA A 270 -8.41 -27.48 -25.68
C ALA A 270 -8.12 -28.98 -25.48
N ASP A 271 -8.14 -29.47 -24.24
CA ASP A 271 -8.02 -30.90 -23.92
C ASP A 271 -9.00 -31.31 -22.80
N PRO A 272 -10.21 -31.78 -23.17
CA PRO A 272 -11.26 -32.13 -22.21
C PRO A 272 -10.90 -33.31 -21.29
N ARG A 273 -9.84 -34.06 -21.59
CA ARG A 273 -9.38 -35.19 -20.77
C ARG A 273 -8.81 -34.73 -19.43
N ILE A 274 -8.35 -33.49 -19.34
CA ILE A 274 -7.80 -32.91 -18.11
C ILE A 274 -8.80 -31.91 -17.57
N ARG A 275 -9.22 -32.09 -16.32
CA ARG A 275 -10.19 -31.21 -15.65
C ARG A 275 -9.64 -29.79 -15.51
N ALA A 276 -10.47 -28.79 -15.78
CA ALA A 276 -10.12 -27.36 -15.60
C ALA A 276 -9.55 -27.06 -14.21
N ASP A 277 -10.04 -27.77 -13.18
CA ASP A 277 -9.60 -27.64 -11.79
C ASP A 277 -8.10 -27.93 -11.60
N VAL A 278 -7.59 -28.96 -12.27
CA VAL A 278 -6.18 -29.38 -12.18
C VAL A 278 -5.28 -28.29 -12.77
N TYR A 279 -5.65 -27.77 -13.94
CA TYR A 279 -4.95 -26.64 -14.55
C TYR A 279 -4.95 -25.43 -13.62
N ARG A 280 -6.11 -25.09 -13.07
CA ARG A 280 -6.29 -23.94 -12.17
C ARG A 280 -5.41 -24.06 -10.94
N HIS A 281 -5.41 -25.18 -10.22
CA HIS A 281 -4.63 -25.32 -8.97
C HIS A 281 -3.12 -25.22 -9.19
N VAL A 282 -2.59 -25.97 -10.17
CA VAL A 282 -1.15 -25.95 -10.45
C VAL A 282 -0.72 -24.56 -10.95
N TYR A 283 -1.44 -24.00 -11.93
CA TYR A 283 -1.06 -22.74 -12.54
C TYR A 283 -1.29 -21.54 -11.59
N TRP A 284 -2.37 -21.54 -10.81
CA TRP A 284 -2.62 -20.52 -9.79
C TRP A 284 -1.53 -20.50 -8.73
N SER A 285 -1.16 -21.66 -8.19
CA SER A 285 -0.11 -21.74 -7.16
C SER A 285 1.27 -21.39 -7.72
N TYR A 286 1.54 -21.72 -8.98
CA TYR A 286 2.73 -21.26 -9.71
C TYR A 286 2.79 -19.72 -9.77
N LEU A 287 1.73 -19.06 -10.27
CA LEU A 287 1.67 -17.60 -10.39
C LEU A 287 1.76 -16.88 -9.04
N LEU A 288 1.11 -17.42 -8.01
CA LEU A 288 1.20 -16.88 -6.66
C LEU A 288 2.63 -16.98 -6.10
N THR A 289 3.32 -18.10 -6.38
CA THR A 289 4.69 -18.32 -5.90
C THR A 289 5.67 -17.41 -6.63
N ASP A 290 5.52 -17.27 -7.94
CA ASP A 290 6.30 -16.32 -8.75
C ASP A 290 6.11 -14.87 -8.27
N ALA A 291 4.87 -14.48 -7.94
CA ALA A 291 4.56 -13.12 -7.54
C ALA A 291 4.90 -12.78 -6.08
N PHE A 292 4.68 -13.72 -5.15
CA PHE A 292 4.69 -13.44 -3.71
C PHE A 292 5.57 -14.38 -2.87
N GLY A 293 6.20 -15.38 -3.51
CA GLY A 293 6.94 -16.43 -2.84
C GLY A 293 6.06 -17.59 -2.33
N PRO A 294 6.68 -18.74 -2.03
CA PRO A 294 5.97 -20.00 -1.77
C PRO A 294 5.15 -19.96 -0.48
N GLU A 295 5.62 -19.28 0.56
CA GLU A 295 4.93 -19.23 1.86
C GLU A 295 3.59 -18.48 1.78
N PHE A 296 3.56 -17.38 1.02
CA PHE A 296 2.31 -16.63 0.83
C PHE A 296 1.38 -17.38 -0.11
N ALA A 297 1.91 -17.97 -1.18
CA ALA A 297 1.14 -18.80 -2.09
C ALA A 297 0.43 -19.95 -1.37
N GLU A 298 1.13 -20.65 -0.47
CA GLU A 298 0.55 -21.72 0.35
C GLU A 298 -0.61 -21.21 1.21
N LYS A 299 -0.42 -20.12 1.96
CA LYS A 299 -1.48 -19.51 2.78
C LYS A 299 -2.73 -19.18 1.96
N VAL A 300 -2.56 -18.66 0.75
CA VAL A 300 -3.66 -18.32 -0.16
C VAL A 300 -4.38 -19.59 -0.64
N THR A 301 -3.63 -20.59 -1.13
CA THR A 301 -4.24 -21.82 -1.63
C THR A 301 -4.91 -22.62 -0.52
N ASP A 302 -4.33 -22.65 0.67
CA ASP A 302 -4.91 -23.31 1.85
C ASP A 302 -6.21 -22.63 2.28
N ALA A 303 -6.23 -21.29 2.33
CA ALA A 303 -7.45 -20.53 2.63
C ALA A 303 -8.58 -20.83 1.63
N HIS A 304 -8.23 -21.08 0.36
CA HIS A 304 -9.19 -21.53 -0.63
C HIS A 304 -9.71 -22.94 -0.31
N GLU A 305 -8.84 -23.92 -0.10
CA GLU A 305 -9.27 -25.31 0.14
C GLU A 305 -10.08 -25.50 1.42
N PHE A 306 -9.66 -24.87 2.51
CA PHE A 306 -10.34 -25.00 3.81
C PHE A 306 -11.66 -24.24 3.89
N GLY A 307 -11.84 -23.23 3.04
CA GLY A 307 -13.06 -22.44 3.00
C GLY A 307 -14.16 -22.98 2.09
N LEU A 308 -13.88 -24.00 1.27
CA LEU A 308 -14.85 -24.60 0.36
C LEU A 308 -15.76 -25.59 1.10
N THR A 309 -17.06 -25.32 1.12
CA THR A 309 -18.06 -26.25 1.64
C THR A 309 -18.42 -27.30 0.57
N GLY A 310 -18.37 -28.59 0.94
CA GLY A 310 -18.81 -29.69 0.06
C GLY A 310 -17.73 -30.38 -0.78
N ASN A 311 -16.44 -30.01 -0.64
CA ASN A 311 -15.34 -30.80 -1.20
C ASN A 311 -15.15 -32.11 -0.40
N THR A 312 -14.90 -33.23 -1.07
CA THR A 312 -14.54 -34.49 -0.39
C THR A 312 -13.11 -34.43 0.13
N PRO A 313 -12.76 -35.17 1.20
CA PRO A 313 -11.39 -35.21 1.70
C PRO A 313 -10.35 -35.63 0.64
N GLU A 314 -10.73 -36.54 -0.27
CA GLU A 314 -9.88 -37.01 -1.37
C GLU A 314 -9.62 -35.89 -2.37
N LYS A 315 -10.67 -35.16 -2.76
CA LYS A 315 -10.54 -34.03 -3.67
C LYS A 315 -9.69 -32.91 -3.06
N SER A 316 -9.92 -32.56 -1.79
CA SER A 316 -9.08 -31.57 -1.09
C SER A 316 -7.61 -31.99 -1.04
N ARG A 317 -7.31 -33.28 -0.83
CA ARG A 317 -5.92 -33.78 -0.88
C ARG A 317 -5.31 -33.66 -2.28
N MET A 318 -6.09 -33.92 -3.33
CA MET A 318 -5.65 -33.73 -4.72
C MET A 318 -5.35 -32.26 -5.01
N ASP A 319 -6.24 -31.34 -4.62
CA ASP A 319 -6.12 -29.91 -4.87
C ASP A 319 -4.90 -29.33 -4.11
N LEU A 320 -4.73 -29.67 -2.82
CA LEU A 320 -3.54 -29.31 -2.03
C LEU A 320 -2.23 -29.84 -2.65
N HIS A 321 -2.22 -31.09 -3.11
CA HIS A 321 -1.06 -31.68 -3.79
C HIS A 321 -0.71 -30.93 -5.07
N ASN A 322 -1.72 -30.62 -5.90
CA ASN A 322 -1.52 -29.89 -7.15
C ASN A 322 -1.06 -28.44 -6.90
N ASN A 323 -1.57 -27.78 -5.85
CA ASN A 323 -1.05 -26.49 -5.41
C ASN A 323 0.45 -26.60 -5.08
N ALA A 324 0.87 -27.63 -4.32
CA ALA A 324 2.29 -27.84 -4.00
C ALA A 324 3.18 -28.05 -5.25
N VAL A 325 2.69 -28.79 -6.25
CA VAL A 325 3.39 -28.95 -7.55
C VAL A 325 3.57 -27.60 -8.25
N GLY A 326 2.55 -26.74 -8.24
CA GLY A 326 2.63 -25.40 -8.81
C GLY A 326 3.72 -24.55 -8.15
N ARG A 327 3.81 -24.57 -6.82
CA ARG A 327 4.87 -23.88 -6.07
C ARG A 327 6.26 -24.39 -6.45
N ASP A 328 6.41 -25.71 -6.55
CA ASP A 328 7.68 -26.35 -6.94
C ASP A 328 8.12 -25.93 -8.36
N TYR A 329 7.19 -25.81 -9.31
CA TYR A 329 7.51 -25.33 -10.66
C TYR A 329 8.09 -23.92 -10.64
N ALA A 330 7.50 -23.01 -9.87
CA ALA A 330 8.00 -21.64 -9.74
C ALA A 330 9.39 -21.60 -9.07
N LEU A 331 9.59 -22.37 -7.99
CA LEU A 331 10.88 -22.45 -7.30
C LEU A 331 12.01 -23.02 -8.17
N ARG A 332 11.68 -23.92 -9.11
CA ARG A 332 12.64 -24.46 -10.09
C ARG A 332 12.87 -23.53 -11.29
N GLY A 333 12.20 -22.38 -11.34
CA GLY A 333 12.30 -21.44 -12.45
C GLY A 333 11.77 -22.02 -13.76
N VAL A 334 10.75 -22.89 -13.70
CA VAL A 334 10.09 -23.41 -14.90
C VAL A 334 9.47 -22.23 -15.67
N PRO A 335 9.78 -22.05 -16.97
CA PRO A 335 9.16 -21.00 -17.77
C PRO A 335 7.64 -21.10 -17.81
N ARG A 336 6.94 -19.96 -17.76
CA ARG A 336 5.48 -19.88 -17.69
C ARG A 336 4.78 -20.61 -18.84
N ASP A 337 5.33 -20.53 -20.05
CA ASP A 337 4.83 -21.20 -21.26
C ASP A 337 5.02 -22.73 -21.23
N GLU A 338 6.02 -23.24 -20.49
CA GLU A 338 6.20 -24.67 -20.26
C GLU A 338 5.25 -25.27 -19.22
N VAL A 339 4.71 -24.46 -18.30
CA VAL A 339 3.87 -24.95 -17.19
C VAL A 339 2.67 -25.74 -17.71
N VAL A 340 2.05 -25.31 -18.81
CA VAL A 340 0.90 -25.98 -19.43
C VAL A 340 1.26 -27.40 -19.84
N GLN A 341 2.40 -27.56 -20.51
CA GLN A 341 2.86 -28.85 -20.99
C GLN A 341 3.16 -29.77 -19.80
N ARG A 342 3.77 -29.23 -18.74
CA ARG A 342 4.04 -30.00 -17.53
C ARG A 342 2.77 -30.44 -16.81
N ILE A 343 1.74 -29.59 -16.72
CA ILE A 343 0.44 -30.00 -16.18
C ILE A 343 -0.12 -31.23 -16.93
N ARG A 344 0.14 -31.33 -18.24
CA ARG A 344 -0.33 -32.45 -19.07
C ARG A 344 0.51 -33.72 -18.93
N THR A 345 1.82 -33.59 -18.82
CA THR A 345 2.73 -34.75 -18.94
C THR A 345 3.39 -35.17 -17.64
N ASP A 346 3.45 -34.29 -16.63
CA ASP A 346 4.15 -34.59 -15.38
C ASP A 346 3.37 -35.64 -14.58
N PRO A 347 3.99 -36.79 -14.22
CA PRO A 347 3.34 -37.81 -13.40
C PRO A 347 3.04 -37.35 -11.97
N TRP A 348 3.69 -36.28 -11.49
CA TRP A 348 3.40 -35.72 -10.17
C TRP A 348 2.08 -34.95 -10.13
N VAL A 349 1.53 -34.52 -11.26
CA VAL A 349 0.23 -33.84 -11.28
C VAL A 349 -0.91 -34.86 -11.16
N ARG A 350 -1.74 -34.71 -10.12
CA ARG A 350 -2.89 -35.60 -9.90
C ARG A 350 -4.09 -35.09 -10.69
N ARG A 351 -4.63 -35.95 -11.55
CA ARG A 351 -5.74 -35.61 -12.47
C ARG A 351 -7.09 -36.16 -12.00
N GLU A 352 -7.05 -37.10 -11.05
CA GLU A 352 -8.21 -37.77 -10.46
C GLU A 352 -8.04 -37.79 -8.92
N PRO A 353 -9.14 -37.69 -8.13
CA PRO A 353 -9.11 -37.70 -6.66
C PRO A 353 -8.62 -39.00 -6.03
#